data_AF-A0A497NQA1-F1
#
_entry.id   AF-A0A497NQA1-F1
#
_cell.length_a   1.000
_cell.length_b   1.000
_cell.length_c   1.000
_cell.angle_alpha   90.00
_cell.angle_beta   90.00
_cell.angle_gamma   90.00
#
_symmetry.space_group_name_H-M   'P 1'
#
loop_
_entity.id
_entity.type
_entity.pdbx_description
1 polymer ?
#
loop_
_entity_poly.entity_id
_entity_poly.type
_entity_poly.pdbx_seq_one_letter_code
_entity_poly.pdbx_strand_id
1 'polypeptide(L)' 'MDSQSIIPMGTLKEIEEHVREAVLNLRSKSGGLILNAECNVETPLANCEALCQALEKYQRCYYN' A
#
# COMPACT_ATOMS: atom_id res chain seq x y z
N MET A 1 -2.67 -20.51 6.20
CA MET A 1 -1.92 -19.69 5.23
C MET A 1 -1.11 -18.73 6.06
N ASP A 2 0.21 -18.84 6.05
CA ASP A 2 1.09 -18.01 6.86
C ASP A 2 0.96 -16.55 6.42
N SER A 3 0.48 -15.68 7.30
CA SER A 3 0.27 -14.24 7.08
C SER A 3 1.59 -13.46 7.15
N GLN A 4 2.62 -13.95 6.44
CA GLN A 4 3.91 -13.25 6.26
C GLN A 4 3.78 -12.13 5.21
N SER A 5 2.88 -11.17 5.47
CA SER A 5 2.70 -9.97 4.66
C SER A 5 3.08 -8.74 5.48
N ILE A 6 3.57 -7.71 4.80
CA ILE A 6 3.91 -6.42 5.42
C ILE A 6 2.69 -5.71 6.00
N ILE A 7 1.48 -6.01 5.51
CA ILE A 7 0.24 -5.37 5.97
C ILE A 7 -0.14 -5.79 7.40
N PRO A 8 -0.25 -7.09 7.76
CA PRO A 8 -0.58 -7.48 9.13
C PRO A 8 0.57 -7.27 10.12
N MET A 9 1.83 -7.39 9.70
CA MET A 9 2.99 -7.49 10.61
C MET A 9 3.93 -6.27 10.58
N GLY A 10 3.89 -5.47 9.52
CA GLY A 10 4.77 -4.31 9.36
C GLY A 10 4.37 -3.14 10.24
N THR A 11 5.33 -2.26 10.49
CA THR A 11 5.08 -0.95 11.08
C THR A 11 4.33 -0.06 10.09
N LEU A 12 3.64 0.98 10.59
CA LEU A 12 2.91 1.94 9.76
C LEU A 12 3.81 2.58 8.68
N LYS A 13 5.07 2.86 9.03
CA LYS A 13 6.06 3.42 8.11
C LYS A 13 6.47 2.41 7.03
N GLU A 14 6.67 1.14 7.38
CA GLU A 14 7.01 0.10 6.42
C GLU A 14 5.86 -0.13 5.42
N ILE A 15 4.61 -0.06 5.88
CA ILE A 15 3.44 -0.13 5.02
C ILE A 15 3.40 1.05 4.04
N GLU A 16 3.56 2.28 4.54
CA GLU A 16 3.60 3.48 3.69
C GLU A 16 4.71 3.38 2.63
N GLU A 17 5.90 2.98 3.06
CA GLU A 17 7.07 2.86 2.19
C GLU A 17 6.87 1.79 1.12
N HIS A 18 6.28 0.65 1.49
CA HIS A 18 5.98 -0.42 0.55
C HIS A 18 5.00 0.04 -0.54
N VAL A 19 3.95 0.78 -0.16
CA VAL A 19 3.00 1.36 -1.12
C VAL A 19 3.71 2.38 -2.01
N ARG A 20 4.55 3.24 -1.45
CA ARG A 20 5.34 4.23 -2.19
C ARG A 20 6.22 3.56 -3.25
N GLU A 21 6.97 2.53 -2.86
CA GLU A 21 7.85 1.78 -3.76
C GLU A 21 7.06 1.08 -4.86
N ALA A 22 5.94 0.42 -4.52
CA ALA A 22 5.07 -0.22 -5.50
C ALA A 22 4.56 0.78 -6.55
N VAL A 23 4.08 1.95 -6.12
CA VAL A 23 3.64 3.01 -7.05
C VAL A 23 4.80 3.51 -7.90
N LEU A 24 5.95 3.83 -7.31
CA LEU A 24 7.08 4.41 -8.06
C LEU A 24 7.66 3.47 -9.11
N ASN A 25 7.70 2.16 -8.81
CA ASN A 25 8.29 1.15 -9.67
C ASN A 25 7.32 0.65 -10.75
N LEU A 26 6.02 0.58 -10.45
CA LEU A 26 5.02 -0.01 -11.36
C LEU A 26 4.20 1.02 -12.14
N ARG A 27 4.26 2.31 -11.78
CA ARG A 27 3.51 3.36 -12.49
C ARG A 27 3.89 3.45 -13.97
N SER A 28 2.89 3.74 -14.80
CA SER A 28 3.06 4.16 -16.19
C SER A 28 2.50 5.57 -16.39
N LYS A 29 3.08 6.34 -17.32
CA LYS A 29 2.53 7.64 -17.77
C LYS A 29 1.15 7.51 -18.42
N SER A 30 0.82 6.34 -18.95
CA SER A 30 -0.49 6.05 -19.52
C SER A 30 -1.56 5.74 -18.48
N GLY A 31 -1.22 5.75 -17.18
CA GLY A 31 -2.08 5.26 -16.10
C GLY A 31 -2.24 3.74 -16.13
N GLY A 32 -3.31 3.24 -15.50
CA GLY A 32 -3.70 1.82 -15.54
C GLY A 32 -3.12 0.94 -14.43
N LEU A 33 -2.42 1.51 -13.44
CA LEU A 33 -2.00 0.76 -12.25
C LEU A 33 -3.18 0.62 -11.28
N ILE A 34 -3.47 -0.61 -10.87
CA ILE A 34 -4.39 -0.92 -9.78
C ILE A 34 -3.59 -1.67 -8.73
N LEU A 35 -3.56 -1.14 -7.51
CA LEU A 35 -2.98 -1.83 -6.36
C LEU A 35 -4.11 -2.39 -5.50
N ASN A 36 -3.99 -3.67 -5.15
CA ASN A 36 -4.92 -4.37 -4.27
C ASN A 36 -4.13 -4.93 -3.08
N ALA A 37 -4.76 -4.93 -1.91
CA ALA A 37 -4.20 -5.51 -0.71
C ALA A 37 -5.31 -6.25 0.06
N GLU A 38 -4.94 -7.37 0.68
CA GLU A 38 -5.84 -8.14 1.52
C GLU A 38 -5.68 -7.68 2.96
N CYS A 39 -6.80 -7.26 3.57
CA CYS A 39 -6.91 -7.04 5.00
C CYS A 39 -7.73 -8.18 5.59
N ASN A 40 -7.12 -8.99 6.46
CA ASN A 40 -7.76 -10.11 7.12
C ASN A 40 -8.04 -9.79 8.60
N VAL A 41 -8.70 -10.71 9.32
CA VAL A 41 -9.06 -10.53 10.74
C VAL A 41 -7.84 -10.28 11.64
N GLU A 42 -6.65 -10.71 11.22
CA GLU A 42 -5.40 -10.55 11.96
C GLU A 42 -4.72 -9.21 11.70
N THR A 43 -5.20 -8.45 10.71
CA THR A 43 -4.61 -7.16 10.36
C THR A 43 -5.04 -6.09 11.37
N PRO A 44 -4.12 -5.43 12.08
CA PRO A 44 -4.47 -4.34 12.98
C PRO A 44 -5.18 -3.21 12.24
N LEU A 45 -6.19 -2.58 12.86
CA LEU A 45 -6.92 -1.47 12.24
C LEU A 45 -6.01 -0.29 11.85
N ALA A 46 -4.99 -0.01 12.67
CA ALA A 46 -4.00 1.02 12.36
C ALA A 46 -3.22 0.72 11.07
N ASN A 47 -2.96 -0.56 10.79
CA ASN A 47 -2.26 -0.98 9.57
C ASN A 47 -3.17 -0.86 8.35
N CYS A 48 -4.45 -1.22 8.48
CA CYS A 48 -5.46 -0.97 7.44
C CYS A 48 -5.57 0.53 7.13
N GLU A 49 -5.63 1.37 8.15
CA GLU A 49 -5.70 2.82 7.99
C GLU A 49 -4.44 3.38 7.31
N ALA A 50 -3.24 2.97 7.75
CA ALA A 50 -1.98 3.36 7.12
C ALA A 50 -1.91 2.96 5.64
N LEU A 51 -2.38 1.75 5.31
CA LEU A 51 -2.49 1.28 3.93
C LEU A 51 -3.44 2.17 3.10
N CYS A 52 -4.65 2.46 3.60
CA CYS A 52 -5.60 3.33 2.90
C CYS A 52 -5.04 4.74 2.70
N GLN A 53 -4.46 5.34 3.74
CA GLN A 53 -3.84 6.67 3.67
C GLN A 53 -2.67 6.70 2.68
N ALA A 54 -1.83 5.67 2.65
CA ALA A 54 -0.73 5.58 1.70
C ALA A 54 -1.23 5.45 0.26
N LEU A 55 -2.22 4.58 0.00
CA LEU A 55 -2.84 4.45 -1.31
C LEU A 55 -3.43 5.79 -1.78
N GLU A 56 -4.16 6.50 -0.91
CA GLU A 56 -4.71 7.82 -1.21
C GLU A 56 -3.63 8.88 -1.47
N LYS A 57 -2.56 8.88 -0.68
CA LYS A 57 -1.44 9.81 -0.82
C LYS A 57 -0.73 9.64 -2.15
N TYR A 58 -0.48 8.41 -2.56
CA TYR A 58 0.31 8.10 -3.75
C TYR A 58 -0.53 7.89 -5.03
N GLN A 59 -1.87 7.83 -4.94
CA GLN A 59 -2.74 7.70 -6.11
C GLN A 59 -2.55 8.81 -7.16
N ARG A 60 -2.08 10.00 -6.75
CA ARG A 60 -1.94 11.19 -7.62
C ARG A 60 -0.50 11.46 -8.06
N CYS A 61 0.45 10.57 -7.79
CA CYS A 61 1.86 10.73 -8.20
C CYS A 61 2.10 10.65 -9.74
N TYR A 62 1.06 10.82 -10.56
CA TYR A 62 1.07 10.78 -12.02
C TYR A 62 1.15 12.17 -12.69
N TYR A 63 1.00 13.28 -11.95
CA TYR A 63 0.81 14.62 -12.53
C TYR A 63 2.05 15.53 -12.60
N ASN A 64 3.28 14.99 -12.61
CA ASN A 64 4.49 15.82 -12.75
C ASN A 64 5.33 15.42 -13.97
#